data_AF-A0A933RZX6-F1
#
_entry.id   AF-A0A933RZX6-F1
#
_cell.length_a   1.000
_cell.length_b   1.000
_cell.length_c   1.000
_cell.angle_alpha   90.00
_cell.angle_beta   90.00
_cell.angle_gamma   90.00
#
_symmetry.space_group_name_H-M   'P 1'
#
loop_
_entity.id
_entity.type
_entity.pdbx_description
1 polymer ?
#
loop_
_entity_poly.entity_id
_entity_poly.type
_entity_poly.pdbx_seq_one_letter_code
_entity_poly.pdbx_strand_id
1 'polypeptide(L)'
;MPENKSYVPPTPPDIREEIDIFRKEEEAAQQTFFAYIGIRDLLSKRPDVLAAVNRNSMFWLTTNHALFVSTFIWLGRIFDTKSAHNVGLLLKAVERNLPELDREALRKRKEEFITPAEAADYVKEKHDTAIDDVRELRKQVREWRKIYEPVYGEVRDHLAHNKGAKDELEALLARTNIGEMKSMFAFLHGLHEALIELYLNGRNPLPLPDVTFNPPPARPRYPGDMAYAEAQASLLSMVDE
;
A
#
# COMPACT_ATOMS: atom_id res chain seq x y z
N MET A 1 -18.65 -29.89 -3.68
CA MET A 1 -17.97 -28.59 -3.85
C MET A 1 -18.09 -27.86 -2.53
N PRO A 2 -16.99 -27.43 -1.88
CA PRO A 2 -17.13 -26.65 -0.67
C PRO A 2 -17.77 -25.30 -1.04
N GLU A 3 -18.82 -24.94 -0.32
CA GLU A 3 -19.48 -23.64 -0.46
C GLU A 3 -18.42 -22.54 -0.35
N ASN A 4 -18.36 -21.69 -1.37
CA ASN A 4 -17.52 -20.51 -1.39
C ASN A 4 -18.07 -19.54 -0.33
N LYS A 5 -17.71 -19.76 0.94
CA LYS A 5 -18.03 -18.84 2.02
C LYS A 5 -17.20 -17.59 1.76
N SER A 6 -17.80 -16.63 1.06
CA SER A 6 -17.28 -15.28 0.96
C SER A 6 -16.97 -14.79 2.38
N TYR A 7 -15.77 -14.27 2.60
CA TYR A 7 -15.41 -13.66 3.87
C TYR A 7 -16.51 -12.67 4.30
N VAL A 8 -17.07 -12.89 5.50
CA VAL A 8 -18.03 -11.98 6.12
C VAL A 8 -17.27 -11.28 7.25
N PRO A 9 -16.89 -10.00 7.10
CA PRO A 9 -16.23 -9.29 8.19
C PRO A 9 -17.14 -9.20 9.42
N PRO A 10 -16.56 -9.14 10.63
CA PRO A 10 -17.31 -8.83 11.84
C PRO A 10 -18.13 -7.54 11.69
N THR A 11 -19.24 -7.42 12.42
CA THR A 11 -20.15 -6.26 12.33
C THR A 11 -20.39 -5.63 13.70
N PRO A 12 -19.99 -4.35 13.93
CA PRO A 12 -19.13 -3.57 13.04
C PRO A 12 -17.70 -4.16 12.99
N PRO A 13 -16.99 -4.01 11.86
CA PRO A 13 -15.58 -4.40 11.79
C PRO A 13 -14.75 -3.48 12.68
N ASP A 14 -13.71 -4.02 13.31
CA ASP A 14 -12.75 -3.22 14.08
C ASP A 14 -12.03 -2.25 13.13
N ILE A 15 -12.21 -0.96 13.35
CA ILE A 15 -11.66 0.07 12.47
C ILE A 15 -10.13 0.07 12.47
N ARG A 16 -9.50 -0.22 13.61
CA ARG A 16 -8.04 -0.27 13.73
C ARG A 16 -7.49 -1.45 12.94
N GLU A 17 -8.15 -2.59 13.01
CA GLU A 17 -7.78 -3.77 12.23
C GLU A 17 -7.90 -3.50 10.73
N GLU A 18 -9.01 -2.90 10.27
CA GLU A 18 -9.18 -2.58 8.85
C GLU A 18 -8.17 -1.54 8.35
N ILE A 19 -7.79 -0.55 9.17
CA ILE A 19 -6.71 0.40 8.84
C ILE A 19 -5.36 -0.33 8.71
N ASP A 20 -5.03 -1.25 9.62
CA ASP A 20 -3.77 -2.02 9.55
C ASP A 20 -3.73 -3.02 8.39
N ILE A 21 -4.88 -3.63 8.05
CA ILE A 21 -4.99 -4.47 6.86
C ILE A 21 -4.73 -3.62 5.62
N PHE A 22 -5.38 -2.46 5.50
CA PHE A 22 -5.17 -1.55 4.38
C PHE A 22 -3.71 -1.10 4.26
N ARG A 23 -3.04 -0.79 5.39
CA ARG A 23 -1.60 -0.49 5.46
C ARG A 23 -0.76 -1.59 4.81
N LYS A 24 -1.01 -2.85 5.18
CA LYS A 24 -0.25 -3.99 4.64
C LYS A 24 -0.45 -4.15 3.14
N GLU A 25 -1.67 -3.96 2.66
CA GLU A 25 -2.00 -4.06 1.23
C GLU A 25 -1.31 -2.94 0.42
N GLU A 26 -1.40 -1.70 0.90
CA GLU A 26 -0.85 -0.54 0.22
C GLU A 26 0.70 -0.56 0.24
N GLU A 27 1.31 -0.87 1.39
CA GLU A 27 2.77 -1.01 1.52
C GLU A 27 3.30 -2.14 0.62
N ALA A 28 2.61 -3.28 0.56
CA ALA A 28 3.03 -4.39 -0.30
C ALA A 28 2.98 -3.99 -1.79
N ALA A 29 1.93 -3.28 -2.21
CA ALA A 29 1.79 -2.79 -3.58
C ALA A 29 2.92 -1.81 -3.94
N GLN A 30 3.24 -0.89 -3.02
CA GLN A 30 4.35 0.04 -3.18
C GLN A 30 5.69 -0.68 -3.27
N GLN A 31 6.00 -1.57 -2.33
CA GLN A 31 7.27 -2.28 -2.26
C GLN A 31 7.53 -3.07 -3.54
N THR A 32 6.52 -3.79 -4.04
CA THR A 32 6.66 -4.57 -5.28
C THR A 32 6.88 -3.68 -6.50
N PHE A 33 6.17 -2.54 -6.58
CA PHE A 33 6.32 -1.61 -7.69
C PHE A 33 7.67 -0.89 -7.68
N PHE A 34 8.07 -0.35 -6.53
CA PHE A 34 9.32 0.38 -6.39
C PHE A 34 10.54 -0.53 -6.55
N ALA A 35 10.46 -1.78 -6.07
CA ALA A 35 11.49 -2.78 -6.35
C ALA A 35 11.58 -3.09 -7.85
N TYR A 36 10.44 -3.31 -8.52
CA TYR A 36 10.39 -3.56 -9.97
C TYR A 36 11.05 -2.44 -10.78
N ILE A 37 10.67 -1.17 -10.55
CA ILE A 37 11.28 -0.06 -11.29
C ILE A 37 12.72 0.23 -10.85
N GLY A 38 13.04 0.02 -9.56
CA GLY A 38 14.37 0.26 -9.02
C GLY A 38 15.43 -0.68 -9.56
N ILE A 39 15.10 -1.97 -9.70
CA ILE A 39 15.97 -2.96 -10.36
C ILE A 39 16.24 -2.52 -11.80
N ARG A 40 15.20 -2.18 -12.57
CA ARG A 40 15.35 -1.79 -13.98
C ARG A 40 16.18 -0.53 -14.14
N ASP A 41 15.94 0.48 -13.30
CA ASP A 41 16.70 1.73 -13.28
C ASP A 41 18.18 1.47 -12.97
N LEU A 42 18.47 0.66 -11.94
CA LEU A 42 19.84 0.29 -11.57
C LEU A 42 20.57 -0.41 -12.72
N LEU A 43 19.94 -1.42 -13.33
CA LEU A 43 20.54 -2.17 -14.44
C LEU A 43 20.76 -1.30 -15.68
N SER A 44 19.91 -0.30 -15.91
CA SER A 44 20.09 0.65 -17.02
C SER A 44 21.31 1.56 -16.86
N LYS A 45 21.72 1.82 -15.61
CA LYS A 45 22.81 2.75 -15.25
C LYS A 45 24.13 2.06 -14.92
N ARG A 46 24.12 0.74 -14.70
CA ARG A 46 25.27 -0.03 -14.20
C ARG A 46 25.53 -1.27 -15.06
N PRO A 47 26.30 -1.13 -16.15
CA PRO A 47 26.63 -2.25 -17.04
C PRO A 47 27.35 -3.41 -16.33
N ASP A 48 28.13 -3.13 -15.30
CA ASP A 48 28.81 -4.11 -14.47
C ASP A 48 27.82 -4.97 -13.66
N VAL A 49 26.80 -4.33 -13.06
CA VAL A 49 25.72 -5.03 -12.35
C VAL A 49 24.87 -5.82 -13.34
N LEU A 50 24.57 -5.25 -14.51
CA LEU A 50 23.88 -5.97 -15.58
C LEU A 50 24.63 -7.23 -16.02
N ALA A 51 25.95 -7.16 -16.17
CA ALA A 51 26.77 -8.32 -16.51
C ALA A 51 26.71 -9.41 -15.43
N ALA A 52 26.71 -9.03 -14.15
CA ALA A 52 26.56 -9.97 -13.04
C ALA A 52 25.17 -10.62 -13.00
N VAL A 53 24.10 -9.82 -13.18
CA VAL A 53 22.72 -10.28 -13.26
C VAL A 53 22.53 -11.28 -14.42
N ASN A 54 23.15 -11.01 -15.57
CA ASN A 54 23.06 -11.89 -16.74
C ASN A 54 23.66 -13.29 -16.53
N ARG A 55 24.55 -13.47 -15.55
CA ARG A 55 25.08 -14.81 -15.20
C ARG A 55 24.00 -15.73 -14.61
N ASN A 56 22.96 -15.16 -14.01
CA ASN A 56 21.81 -15.86 -13.45
C ASN A 56 20.49 -15.28 -13.99
N SER A 57 20.42 -15.12 -15.31
CA SER A 57 19.34 -14.39 -15.99
C SER A 57 17.93 -14.93 -15.67
N MET A 58 17.77 -16.25 -15.59
CA MET A 58 16.47 -16.87 -15.27
C MET A 58 15.94 -16.41 -13.90
N PHE A 59 16.78 -16.42 -12.86
CA PHE A 59 16.39 -15.95 -11.53
C PHE A 59 15.90 -14.50 -11.58
N TRP A 60 16.70 -13.61 -12.17
CA TRP A 60 16.38 -12.18 -12.20
C TRP A 60 15.17 -11.83 -13.08
N LEU A 61 14.99 -12.53 -14.20
CA LEU A 61 13.80 -12.39 -15.04
C LEU A 61 12.54 -12.84 -14.28
N THR A 62 12.60 -13.98 -13.61
CA THR A 62 11.49 -14.50 -12.80
C THR A 62 11.17 -13.56 -11.65
N THR A 63 12.17 -13.10 -10.89
CA THR A 63 11.95 -12.16 -9.78
C THR A 63 11.36 -10.85 -10.27
N ASN A 64 11.90 -10.27 -11.34
CA ASN A 64 11.38 -9.00 -11.87
C ASN A 64 9.94 -9.16 -12.40
N HIS A 65 9.62 -10.28 -13.03
CA HIS A 65 8.25 -10.59 -13.44
C HIS A 65 7.31 -10.79 -12.24
N ALA A 66 7.75 -11.49 -11.19
CA ALA A 66 6.95 -11.68 -9.98
C ALA A 66 6.63 -10.33 -9.30
N LEU A 67 7.63 -9.45 -9.13
CA LEU A 67 7.42 -8.10 -8.58
C LEU A 67 6.41 -7.29 -9.41
N PHE A 68 6.53 -7.39 -10.74
CA PHE A 68 5.61 -6.75 -11.66
C PHE A 68 4.17 -7.25 -11.47
N VAL A 69 3.96 -8.55 -11.51
CA VAL A 69 2.63 -9.17 -11.34
C VAL A 69 2.05 -8.89 -9.95
N SER A 70 2.85 -9.03 -8.90
CA SER A 70 2.40 -8.79 -7.52
C SER A 70 1.87 -7.38 -7.32
N THR A 71 2.47 -6.38 -7.97
CA THR A 71 1.98 -4.98 -7.91
C THR A 71 0.50 -4.88 -8.30
N PHE A 72 0.12 -5.50 -9.41
CA PHE A 72 -1.26 -5.46 -9.91
C PHE A 72 -2.20 -6.31 -9.06
N ILE A 73 -1.71 -7.42 -8.48
CA ILE A 73 -2.50 -8.23 -7.54
C ILE A 73 -2.86 -7.41 -6.30
N TRP A 74 -1.90 -6.72 -5.69
CA TRP A 74 -2.13 -5.89 -4.50
C TRP A 74 -3.07 -4.72 -4.79
N LEU A 75 -2.86 -3.99 -5.91
CA LEU A 75 -3.80 -2.96 -6.34
C LEU A 75 -5.21 -3.52 -6.58
N GLY A 76 -5.31 -4.74 -7.12
CA GLY A 76 -6.56 -5.49 -7.25
C GLY A 76 -7.24 -5.74 -5.91
N ARG A 77 -6.51 -6.15 -4.87
CA ARG A 77 -7.09 -6.36 -3.54
C ARG A 77 -7.61 -5.06 -2.92
N ILE A 78 -6.95 -3.94 -3.19
CA ILE A 78 -7.33 -2.62 -2.70
C ILE A 78 -8.57 -2.07 -3.41
N PHE A 79 -8.60 -2.13 -4.75
CA PHE A 79 -9.63 -1.48 -5.55
C PHE A 79 -10.77 -2.42 -5.99
N ASP A 80 -10.61 -3.73 -6.08
CA ASP A 80 -11.71 -4.62 -6.50
C ASP A 80 -12.82 -4.65 -5.44
N THR A 81 -14.05 -4.33 -5.82
CA THR A 81 -15.21 -4.31 -4.92
C THR A 81 -15.57 -5.70 -4.38
N LYS A 82 -15.07 -6.76 -5.02
CA LYS A 82 -15.26 -8.15 -4.60
C LYS A 82 -14.17 -8.64 -3.63
N SER A 83 -13.11 -7.86 -3.42
CA SER A 83 -12.05 -8.20 -2.46
C SER A 83 -12.53 -8.06 -1.02
N ALA A 84 -12.07 -8.96 -0.15
CA ALA A 84 -12.49 -9.07 1.25
C ALA A 84 -12.19 -7.80 2.09
N HIS A 85 -11.09 -7.11 1.78
CA HIS A 85 -10.62 -5.92 2.49
C HIS A 85 -10.27 -4.79 1.52
N ASN A 86 -11.22 -4.44 0.64
CA ASN A 86 -11.04 -3.35 -0.30
C ASN A 86 -11.26 -1.98 0.36
N VAL A 87 -10.73 -0.92 -0.26
CA VAL A 87 -10.81 0.46 0.25
C VAL A 87 -12.26 0.95 0.47
N GLY A 88 -13.22 0.39 -0.27
CA GLY A 88 -14.65 0.69 -0.07
C GLY A 88 -15.18 0.13 1.26
N LEU A 89 -14.75 -1.08 1.64
CA LEU A 89 -15.08 -1.70 2.92
C LEU A 89 -14.39 -0.98 4.08
N LEU A 90 -13.13 -0.55 3.91
CA LEU A 90 -12.45 0.32 4.88
C LEU A 90 -13.27 1.59 5.17
N LEU A 91 -13.65 2.34 4.14
CA LEU A 91 -14.44 3.57 4.33
C LEU A 91 -15.85 3.29 4.86
N LYS A 92 -16.36 2.07 4.73
CA LYS A 92 -17.61 1.63 5.37
C LYS A 92 -17.40 1.30 6.84
N ALA A 93 -16.25 0.74 7.21
CA ALA A 93 -15.84 0.54 8.59
C ALA A 93 -15.67 1.90 9.31
N VAL A 94 -15.04 2.87 8.66
CA VAL A 94 -14.92 4.25 9.17
C VAL A 94 -16.29 4.87 9.45
N GLU A 95 -17.23 4.78 8.50
CA GLU A 95 -18.60 5.28 8.71
C GLU A 95 -19.32 4.61 9.88
N ARG A 96 -19.19 3.29 10.02
CA ARG A 96 -19.90 2.52 11.05
C ARG A 96 -19.35 2.76 12.45
N ASN A 97 -18.08 3.15 12.55
CA ASN A 97 -17.38 3.39 13.81
C ASN A 97 -17.13 4.89 14.05
N LEU A 98 -17.94 5.79 13.47
CA LEU A 98 -17.85 7.23 13.77
C LEU A 98 -17.87 7.56 15.28
N PRO A 99 -18.70 6.90 16.12
CA PRO A 99 -18.64 7.12 17.57
C PRO A 99 -17.31 6.74 18.22
N GLU A 100 -16.50 5.88 17.58
CA GLU A 100 -15.13 5.56 18.05
C GLU A 100 -14.10 6.60 17.59
N LEU A 101 -14.47 7.47 16.65
CA LEU A 101 -13.62 8.50 16.07
C LEU A 101 -13.93 9.92 16.56
N ASP A 102 -14.78 10.03 17.58
CA ASP A 102 -15.08 11.29 18.24
C ASP A 102 -14.04 11.64 19.33
N ARG A 103 -14.14 12.87 19.84
CA ARG A 103 -13.24 13.37 20.89
C ARG A 103 -13.35 12.60 22.20
N GLU A 104 -14.53 12.07 22.53
CA GLU A 104 -14.74 11.35 23.79
C GLU A 104 -14.13 9.95 23.75
N ALA A 105 -14.29 9.25 22.63
CA ALA A 105 -13.65 7.97 22.38
C ALA A 105 -12.11 8.13 22.35
N LEU A 106 -11.60 9.19 21.71
CA LEU A 106 -10.17 9.51 21.76
C LEU A 106 -9.70 9.79 23.19
N ARG A 107 -10.48 10.54 23.97
CA ARG A 107 -10.16 10.85 25.37
C ARG A 107 -9.99 9.57 26.17
N LYS A 108 -10.96 8.66 26.09
CA LYS A 108 -10.91 7.33 26.74
C LYS A 108 -9.68 6.53 26.32
N ARG A 109 -9.33 6.51 25.04
CA ARG A 109 -8.10 5.85 24.56
C ARG A 109 -6.83 6.47 25.14
N LYS A 110 -6.80 7.79 25.36
CA LYS A 110 -5.63 8.46 25.94
C LYS A 110 -5.51 8.24 27.45
N GLU A 111 -6.62 8.05 28.17
CA GLU A 111 -6.60 7.73 29.61
C GLU A 111 -5.87 6.43 29.96
N GLU A 112 -5.66 5.54 28.99
CA GLU A 112 -4.83 4.34 29.16
C GLU A 112 -3.33 4.67 29.34
N PHE A 113 -2.90 5.88 28.94
CA PHE A 113 -1.49 6.28 28.89
C PHE A 113 -1.18 7.56 29.69
N ILE A 114 -2.17 8.43 29.90
CA ILE A 114 -2.03 9.72 30.61
C ILE A 114 -3.20 9.94 31.58
N THR A 115 -3.11 10.95 32.45
CA THR A 115 -4.17 11.21 33.44
C THR A 115 -5.48 11.69 32.78
N PRO A 116 -6.65 11.50 33.42
CA PRO A 116 -7.91 12.02 32.92
C PRO A 116 -7.92 13.52 32.62
N ALA A 117 -7.21 14.32 33.43
CA ALA A 117 -7.08 15.77 33.22
C ALA A 117 -6.26 16.10 31.97
N GLU A 118 -5.12 15.43 31.78
CA GLU A 118 -4.28 15.61 30.59
C GLU A 118 -4.99 15.09 29.32
N ALA A 119 -5.71 13.98 29.41
CA ALA A 119 -6.51 13.45 28.31
C ALA A 119 -7.64 14.41 27.91
N ALA A 120 -8.35 14.95 28.89
CA ALA A 120 -9.38 15.97 28.66
C ALA A 120 -8.79 17.23 28.01
N ASP A 121 -7.59 17.65 28.41
CA ASP A 121 -6.91 18.79 27.79
C ASP A 121 -6.45 18.48 26.35
N TYR A 122 -5.89 17.30 26.12
CA TYR A 122 -5.40 16.85 24.81
C TYR A 122 -6.49 16.86 23.74
N VAL A 123 -7.73 16.47 24.08
CA VAL A 123 -8.82 16.31 23.09
C VAL A 123 -9.58 17.60 22.75
N LYS A 124 -9.40 18.69 23.50
CA LYS A 124 -10.18 19.93 23.36
C LYS A 124 -10.23 20.44 21.92
N GLU A 125 -9.06 20.52 21.30
CA GLU A 125 -8.84 21.07 19.95
C GLU A 125 -8.73 19.98 18.87
N LYS A 126 -9.15 18.75 19.17
CA LYS A 126 -9.09 17.64 18.21
C LYS A 126 -10.29 17.64 17.29
N HIS A 127 -10.10 17.04 16.11
CA HIS A 127 -11.14 16.92 15.11
C HIS A 127 -12.29 16.05 15.62
N ASP A 128 -13.50 16.42 15.24
CA ASP A 128 -14.72 15.67 15.54
C ASP A 128 -15.24 15.08 14.23
N THR A 129 -14.97 13.80 14.02
CA THR A 129 -15.17 13.15 12.72
C THR A 129 -16.65 13.14 12.35
N ALA A 130 -16.98 13.71 11.19
CA ALA A 130 -18.33 13.76 10.68
C ALA A 130 -18.52 12.84 9.48
N ILE A 131 -19.79 12.54 9.17
CA ILE A 131 -20.14 11.77 7.97
C ILE A 131 -19.68 12.45 6.68
N ASP A 132 -19.58 13.79 6.68
CA ASP A 132 -19.12 14.56 5.53
C ASP A 132 -17.63 14.33 5.22
N ASP A 133 -16.79 14.10 6.23
CA ASP A 133 -15.39 13.71 6.04
C ASP A 133 -15.31 12.37 5.28
N VAL A 134 -16.13 11.40 5.69
CA VAL A 134 -16.19 10.08 5.04
C VAL A 134 -16.70 10.20 3.60
N ARG A 135 -17.67 11.08 3.34
CA ARG A 135 -18.19 11.32 1.99
C ARG A 135 -17.13 11.91 1.07
N GLU A 136 -16.31 12.83 1.57
CA GLU A 136 -15.21 13.42 0.79
C GLU A 136 -14.09 12.40 0.55
N LEU A 137 -13.71 11.59 1.54
CA LEU A 137 -12.76 10.49 1.33
C LEU A 137 -13.24 9.50 0.25
N ARG A 138 -14.53 9.14 0.28
CA ARG A 138 -15.13 8.29 -0.75
C ARG A 138 -15.09 8.93 -2.14
N LYS A 139 -15.24 10.25 -2.22
CA LYS A 139 -15.13 10.97 -3.50
C LYS A 139 -13.73 10.86 -4.06
N GLN A 140 -12.70 11.09 -3.24
CA GLN A 140 -11.30 10.94 -3.67
C GLN A 140 -10.99 9.50 -4.11
N VAL A 141 -11.44 8.49 -3.37
CA VAL A 141 -11.31 7.07 -3.76
C VAL A 141 -11.99 6.80 -5.12
N ARG A 142 -13.17 7.38 -5.36
CA ARG A 142 -13.86 7.22 -6.66
C ARG A 142 -13.07 7.80 -7.81
N GLU A 143 -12.41 8.95 -7.63
CA GLU A 143 -11.56 9.51 -8.68
C GLU A 143 -10.39 8.58 -9.03
N TRP A 144 -9.74 7.98 -8.03
CA TRP A 144 -8.69 6.99 -8.29
C TRP A 144 -9.20 5.68 -8.88
N ARG A 145 -10.41 5.23 -8.52
CA ARG A 145 -11.04 4.06 -9.17
C ARG A 145 -11.26 4.26 -10.66
N LYS A 146 -11.69 5.46 -11.09
CA LYS A 146 -11.88 5.79 -12.51
C LYS A 146 -10.59 5.69 -13.32
N ILE A 147 -9.44 5.88 -12.67
CA ILE A 147 -8.11 5.72 -13.28
C ILE A 147 -7.70 4.25 -13.24
N TYR A 148 -7.85 3.60 -12.08
CA TYR A 148 -7.46 2.22 -11.85
C TYR A 148 -8.19 1.23 -12.78
N GLU A 149 -9.53 1.23 -12.75
CA GLU A 149 -10.36 0.18 -13.35
C GLU A 149 -10.10 -0.02 -14.86
N PRO A 150 -10.16 1.03 -15.73
CA PRO A 150 -10.06 0.83 -17.17
C PRO A 150 -8.65 0.56 -17.71
N VAL A 151 -7.60 0.78 -16.90
CA VAL A 151 -6.19 0.63 -17.32
C VAL A 151 -5.50 -0.46 -16.49
N TYR A 152 -5.33 -0.22 -15.19
CA TYR A 152 -4.58 -1.10 -14.31
C TYR A 152 -5.39 -2.35 -13.91
N GLY A 153 -6.71 -2.21 -13.78
CA GLY A 153 -7.63 -3.33 -13.57
C GLY A 153 -7.57 -4.33 -14.72
N GLU A 154 -7.60 -3.86 -15.98
CA GLU A 154 -7.46 -4.72 -17.16
C GLU A 154 -6.10 -5.45 -17.21
N VAL A 155 -5.00 -4.77 -16.84
CA VAL A 155 -3.69 -5.43 -16.74
C VAL A 155 -3.73 -6.54 -15.69
N ARG A 156 -4.28 -6.28 -14.51
CA ARG A 156 -4.48 -7.31 -13.47
C ARG A 156 -5.31 -8.48 -14.01
N ASP A 157 -6.43 -8.21 -14.66
CA ASP A 157 -7.33 -9.25 -15.19
C ASP A 157 -6.64 -10.15 -16.20
N HIS A 158 -5.81 -9.56 -17.06
CA HIS A 158 -5.00 -10.28 -18.02
C HIS A 158 -3.93 -11.14 -17.35
N LEU A 159 -3.21 -10.58 -16.36
CA LEU A 159 -2.16 -11.30 -15.63
C LEU A 159 -2.71 -12.42 -14.74
N ALA A 160 -3.83 -12.19 -14.03
CA ALA A 160 -4.40 -13.14 -13.09
C ALA A 160 -5.07 -14.34 -13.76
N HIS A 161 -5.67 -14.13 -14.93
CA HIS A 161 -6.36 -15.20 -15.66
C HIS A 161 -5.56 -15.76 -16.83
N ASN A 162 -4.33 -15.26 -17.06
CA ASN A 162 -3.50 -15.56 -18.22
C ASN A 162 -4.32 -15.50 -19.53
N LYS A 163 -5.16 -14.46 -19.65
CA LYS A 163 -6.01 -14.24 -20.84
C LYS A 163 -5.12 -13.83 -22.02
N GLY A 164 -5.56 -14.09 -23.24
CA GLY A 164 -5.06 -13.40 -24.42
C GLY A 164 -3.66 -13.80 -24.91
N ALA A 165 -3.30 -13.25 -26.08
CA ALA A 165 -1.96 -13.32 -26.63
C ALA A 165 -1.01 -12.32 -25.96
N LYS A 166 0.31 -12.51 -26.07
CA LYS A 166 1.32 -11.58 -25.51
C LYS A 166 1.14 -10.13 -26.00
N ASP A 167 0.73 -9.95 -27.25
CA ASP A 167 0.53 -8.65 -27.88
C ASP A 167 -0.59 -7.84 -27.21
N GLU A 168 -1.59 -8.52 -26.63
CA GLU A 168 -2.69 -7.88 -25.89
C GLU A 168 -2.19 -7.28 -24.57
N LEU A 169 -1.32 -7.99 -23.84
CA LEU A 169 -0.69 -7.47 -22.64
C LEU A 169 0.17 -6.24 -22.96
N GLU A 170 0.98 -6.30 -24.02
CA GLU A 170 1.80 -5.15 -24.44
C GLU A 170 0.95 -3.91 -24.74
N ALA A 171 -0.18 -4.08 -25.42
CA ALA A 171 -1.12 -2.99 -25.69
C ALA A 171 -1.74 -2.40 -24.40
N LEU A 172 -2.07 -3.24 -23.41
CA LEU A 172 -2.54 -2.78 -22.10
C LEU A 172 -1.45 -2.03 -21.34
N LEU A 173 -0.23 -2.55 -21.34
CA LEU A 173 0.92 -1.93 -20.67
C LEU A 173 1.32 -0.60 -21.28
N ALA A 174 1.17 -0.43 -22.60
CA ALA A 174 1.43 0.84 -23.28
C ALA A 174 0.51 1.98 -22.80
N ARG A 175 -0.63 1.66 -22.17
CA ARG A 175 -1.57 2.64 -21.59
C ARG A 175 -1.23 3.01 -20.14
N THR A 176 -0.29 2.32 -19.51
CA THR A 176 0.11 2.58 -18.11
C THR A 176 1.11 3.73 -18.03
N ASN A 177 1.17 4.39 -16.87
CA ASN A 177 2.10 5.49 -16.64
C ASN A 177 2.75 5.40 -15.26
N ILE A 178 4.09 5.42 -15.21
CA ILE A 178 4.85 5.32 -13.94
C ILE A 178 4.53 6.50 -13.00
N GLY A 179 4.38 7.70 -13.54
CA GLY A 179 4.02 8.88 -12.75
C GLY A 179 2.62 8.75 -12.14
N GLU A 180 1.66 8.27 -12.92
CA GLU A 180 0.30 8.01 -12.43
C GLU A 180 0.27 6.92 -11.35
N MET A 181 1.03 5.83 -11.52
CA MET A 181 1.18 4.80 -10.48
C MET A 181 1.77 5.38 -9.19
N LYS A 182 2.82 6.21 -9.28
CA LYS A 182 3.39 6.90 -8.12
C LYS A 182 2.35 7.77 -7.41
N SER A 183 1.58 8.55 -8.16
CA SER A 183 0.52 9.39 -7.58
C SER A 183 -0.60 8.56 -6.96
N MET A 184 -0.95 7.42 -7.55
CA MET A 184 -1.95 6.49 -7.00
C MET A 184 -1.47 5.91 -5.66
N PHE A 185 -0.21 5.45 -5.59
CA PHE A 185 0.37 4.99 -4.34
C PHE A 185 0.43 6.11 -3.30
N ALA A 186 0.63 7.37 -3.72
CA ALA A 186 0.82 8.49 -2.81
C ALA A 186 -0.51 8.82 -2.15
N PHE A 187 -1.57 8.76 -2.95
CA PHE A 187 -2.93 8.81 -2.45
C PHE A 187 -3.25 7.67 -1.47
N LEU A 188 -2.91 6.41 -1.81
CA LEU A 188 -3.19 5.27 -0.92
C LEU A 188 -2.46 5.40 0.42
N HIS A 189 -1.18 5.78 0.39
CA HIS A 189 -0.40 6.03 1.59
C HIS A 189 -0.98 7.22 2.38
N GLY A 190 -1.29 8.32 1.71
CA GLY A 190 -1.87 9.49 2.37
C GLY A 190 -3.24 9.20 3.00
N LEU A 191 -4.04 8.33 2.36
CA LEU A 191 -5.29 7.83 2.94
C LEU A 191 -5.03 7.01 4.21
N HIS A 192 -4.05 6.11 4.20
CA HIS A 192 -3.66 5.35 5.39
C HIS A 192 -3.22 6.30 6.52
N GLU A 193 -2.27 7.20 6.24
CA GLU A 193 -1.72 8.14 7.22
C GLU A 193 -2.82 9.03 7.83
N ALA A 194 -3.74 9.53 7.00
CA ALA A 194 -4.87 10.32 7.47
C ALA A 194 -5.78 9.54 8.42
N LEU A 195 -6.08 8.27 8.10
CA LEU A 195 -6.96 7.43 8.91
C LEU A 195 -6.31 7.00 10.22
N ILE A 196 -5.03 6.64 10.21
CA ILE A 196 -4.32 6.24 11.45
C ILE A 196 -4.08 7.44 12.37
N GLU A 197 -3.75 8.61 11.83
CA GLU A 197 -3.62 9.85 12.61
C GLU A 197 -4.95 10.35 13.16
N LEU A 198 -6.05 10.15 12.41
CA LEU A 198 -7.38 10.40 12.94
C LEU A 198 -7.67 9.47 14.13
N TYR A 199 -7.46 8.16 13.96
CA TYR A 199 -7.78 7.17 14.99
C TYR A 199 -6.94 7.35 16.27
N LEU A 200 -5.62 7.51 16.11
CA LEU A 200 -4.67 7.59 17.22
C LEU A 200 -4.59 8.97 17.86
N ASN A 201 -4.73 10.05 17.07
CA ASN A 201 -4.39 11.40 17.49
C ASN A 201 -5.52 12.43 17.30
N GLY A 202 -6.67 12.04 16.75
CA GLY A 202 -7.79 12.93 16.48
C GLY A 202 -7.46 14.04 15.50
N ARG A 203 -6.51 13.81 14.58
CA ARG A 203 -6.21 14.78 13.54
C ARG A 203 -7.29 14.76 12.48
N ASN A 204 -7.57 15.92 11.89
CA ASN A 204 -8.48 16.00 10.76
C ASN A 204 -7.91 15.14 9.61
N PRO A 205 -8.65 14.15 9.08
CA PRO A 205 -8.17 13.31 7.98
C PRO A 205 -8.11 14.05 6.64
N LEU A 206 -8.62 15.30 6.58
CA LEU A 206 -8.69 16.11 5.38
C LEU A 206 -8.05 17.49 5.60
N PRO A 207 -7.34 18.04 4.59
CA PRO A 207 -6.94 17.40 3.34
C PRO A 207 -5.98 16.22 3.60
N LEU A 208 -5.94 15.26 2.66
CA LEU A 208 -4.95 14.18 2.74
C LEU A 208 -3.53 14.78 2.73
N PRO A 209 -2.58 14.18 3.46
CA PRO A 209 -1.20 14.65 3.45
C PRO A 209 -0.64 14.54 2.02
N ASP A 210 0.13 15.54 1.62
CA ASP A 210 0.84 15.52 0.35
C ASP A 210 2.03 14.56 0.44
N VAL A 211 1.84 13.36 -0.10
CA VAL A 211 2.88 12.34 -0.14
C VAL A 211 3.56 12.43 -1.50
N THR A 212 4.78 12.95 -1.51
CA THR A 212 5.65 12.79 -2.68
C THR A 212 6.55 11.59 -2.45
N PHE A 213 6.40 10.54 -3.27
CA PHE A 213 7.45 9.52 -3.36
C PHE A 213 8.65 10.13 -4.06
N ASN A 214 9.48 10.81 -3.28
CA ASN A 214 10.87 10.95 -3.64
C ASN A 214 11.45 9.53 -3.63
N PRO A 215 11.88 8.97 -4.77
CA PRO A 215 12.74 7.78 -4.71
C PRO A 215 13.87 8.14 -3.74
N PRO A 216 14.22 7.26 -2.80
CA PRO A 216 15.05 7.64 -1.69
C PRO A 216 16.34 8.29 -2.23
N PRO A 217 16.74 9.51 -1.80
CA PRO A 217 18.15 9.84 -1.86
C PRO A 217 18.85 8.69 -1.14
N ALA A 218 19.88 8.07 -1.75
CA ALA A 218 20.56 6.91 -1.17
C ALA A 218 20.84 7.17 0.31
N ARG A 219 20.04 6.56 1.21
CA ARG A 219 20.17 6.76 2.65
C ARG A 219 21.25 5.81 3.17
N PRO A 220 21.97 6.17 4.24
CA PRO A 220 23.05 5.36 4.77
C PRO A 220 22.51 3.99 5.21
N ARG A 221 23.32 2.96 4.96
CA ARG A 221 23.07 1.56 5.34
C ARG A 221 22.67 1.43 6.82
N TYR A 222 21.60 0.71 7.11
CA TYR A 222 21.26 0.35 8.48
C TYR A 222 22.20 -0.76 8.98
N PRO A 223 22.38 -0.95 10.31
CA PRO A 223 23.23 -2.01 10.86
C PRO A 223 22.89 -3.42 10.34
N GLY A 224 21.61 -3.67 9.99
CA GLY A 224 21.18 -4.93 9.35
C GLY A 224 21.75 -5.15 7.94
N ASP A 225 22.08 -4.08 7.21
CA ASP A 225 22.70 -4.18 5.88
C ASP A 225 24.18 -4.58 5.96
N MET A 226 24.85 -4.32 7.09
CA MET A 226 26.20 -4.83 7.36
C MET A 226 26.15 -6.32 7.67
N ALA A 227 25.20 -6.77 8.49
CA ALA A 227 25.01 -8.19 8.78
C ALA A 227 24.67 -9.00 7.51
N TYR A 228 23.87 -8.43 6.62
CA TYR A 228 23.56 -9.05 5.32
C TYR A 228 24.79 -9.08 4.40
N ALA A 229 25.57 -8.01 4.32
CA ALA A 229 26.80 -7.97 3.51
C ALA A 229 27.92 -8.87 4.06
N GLU A 230 28.07 -8.97 5.37
CA GLU A 230 29.03 -9.86 6.04
C GLU A 230 28.63 -11.33 5.92
N ALA A 231 27.33 -11.63 6.04
CA ALA A 231 26.80 -12.98 5.77
C ALA A 231 26.99 -13.37 4.30
N GLN A 232 26.78 -12.42 3.36
CA GLN A 232 26.97 -12.66 1.93
C GLN A 232 28.45 -12.78 1.55
N ALA A 233 29.35 -12.00 2.17
CA ALA A 233 30.80 -12.13 2.00
C ALA A 233 31.32 -13.46 2.57
N SER A 234 30.79 -13.88 3.73
CA SER A 234 31.12 -15.18 4.33
C SER A 234 30.64 -16.33 3.45
N LEU A 235 29.40 -16.26 2.94
CA LEU A 235 28.86 -17.26 2.01
C LEU A 235 29.64 -17.34 0.70
N LEU A 236 30.07 -16.20 0.13
CA LEU A 236 30.88 -16.18 -1.09
C LEU A 236 32.29 -16.74 -0.85
N SER A 237 32.89 -16.49 0.32
CA SER A 237 34.19 -17.08 0.69
C SER A 237 34.14 -18.59 0.95
N MET A 238 32.95 -19.16 1.14
CA MET A 238 32.74 -20.61 1.29
C MET A 238 32.44 -21.32 -0.05
N VAL A 239 32.25 -20.56 -1.13
CA VAL A 239 31.93 -21.09 -2.47
C VAL A 239 33.13 -20.96 -3.43
N ASP A 240 34.20 -20.25 -3.02
CA ASP A 240 35.49 -20.24 -3.71
C ASP A 240 36.45 -21.33 -3.16
N GLU A 241 36.02 -22.60 -3.26
CA GLU A 241 36.91 -23.79 -3.32
C GLU A 241 36.56 -24.68 -4.53
#